data_AF-A0A969B6P3-F1
#
_entry.id   AF-A0A969B6P3-F1
#
_cell.length_a   1.000
_cell.length_b   1.000
_cell.length_c   1.000
_cell.angle_alpha   90.00
_cell.angle_beta   90.00
_cell.angle_gamma   90.00
#
_symmetry.space_group_name_H-M   'P 1'
#
loop_
_entity.id
_entity.type
_entity.pdbx_description
1 polymer ?
#
loop_
_entity_poly.entity_id
_entity_poly.type
_entity_poly.pdbx_seq_one_letter_code
_entity_poly.pdbx_strand_id
1 'polypeptide(L)' 'MVPDFGVIEGLFEIVSLEYAGEHDGEATFEMSLASAGALSFTALVD' A
#
# COMPACT_ATOMS: atom_id res chain seq x y z
N MET A 1 1.83 -5.45 8.10
CA MET A 1 2.65 -4.55 8.94
C MET A 1 2.14 -4.61 10.37
N VAL A 2 2.99 -4.32 11.35
CA VAL A 2 2.56 -4.07 12.73
C VAL A 2 2.17 -2.59 12.80
N PRO A 3 0.94 -2.24 13.23
CA PRO A 3 0.54 -0.84 13.42
C PRO A 3 1.51 -0.08 14.33
N ASP A 4 1.71 1.21 14.06
CA ASP A 4 2.49 2.16 14.88
C ASP A 4 3.99 1.83 15.06
N PHE A 5 4.55 0.91 14.27
CA PHE A 5 5.96 0.52 14.35
C PHE A 5 6.94 1.55 13.75
N GLY A 6 6.51 2.25 12.70
CA GLY A 6 7.37 3.14 11.92
C GLY A 6 6.81 3.43 10.53
N VAL A 7 7.52 4.30 9.80
CA VAL A 7 7.19 4.68 8.42
C VAL A 7 8.21 4.07 7.48
N ILE A 8 7.74 3.44 6.39
CA ILE A 8 8.55 2.95 5.28
C ILE A 8 8.37 3.91 4.10
N GLU A 9 9.47 4.46 3.58
CA GLU A 9 9.44 5.45 2.50
C GLU A 9 10.36 5.02 1.35
N GLY A 10 9.89 5.19 0.11
CA GLY A 10 10.64 4.89 -1.10
C GLY A 10 9.74 4.95 -2.35
N LEU A 11 10.34 4.75 -3.52
CA LEU A 11 9.60 4.72 -4.79
C LEU A 11 8.86 3.38 -4.94
N PHE A 12 7.59 3.45 -5.32
CA PHE A 12 6.79 2.27 -5.65
C PHE A 12 6.14 2.44 -7.03
N GLU A 13 6.16 1.36 -7.81
CA GLU A 13 5.43 1.22 -9.07
C GLU A 13 4.09 0.54 -8.80
N ILE A 14 3.02 1.03 -9.45
CA ILE A 14 1.71 0.38 -9.44
C ILE A 14 1.75 -0.76 -10.46
N VAL A 15 1.73 -1.99 -9.97
CA VAL A 15 1.78 -3.20 -10.80
C VAL A 15 0.38 -3.65 -11.22
N SER A 16 -0.61 -3.41 -10.37
CA SER A 16 -2.01 -3.77 -10.62
C SER A 16 -2.96 -2.78 -9.95
N LEU A 17 -4.12 -2.58 -10.57
CA LEU A 17 -5.21 -1.78 -10.04
C LEU A 17 -6.52 -2.33 -10.58
N GLU A 18 -7.22 -3.04 -9.72
CA GLU A 18 -8.44 -3.76 -10.05
C GLU A 18 -9.63 -3.08 -9.39
N TYR A 19 -10.69 -2.85 -10.17
CA TYR A 19 -11.95 -2.33 -9.67
C TYR A 19 -12.99 -3.45 -9.74
N ALA A 20 -13.73 -3.63 -8.66
CA ALA A 20 -14.79 -4.62 -8.58
C ALA A 20 -16.00 -4.05 -7.82
N GLY A 21 -17.11 -4.77 -7.85
CA GLY A 21 -18.34 -4.41 -7.15
C GLY A 21 -19.48 -5.32 -7.58
N GLU A 22 -20.36 -5.63 -6.65
CA GLU A 22 -21.61 -6.35 -6.94
C GLU A 22 -22.75 -5.36 -7.17
N HIS A 23 -23.84 -5.81 -7.80
CA HIS A 23 -24.98 -4.93 -8.15
C HIS A 23 -25.57 -4.20 -6.94
N ASP A 24 -25.59 -4.88 -5.78
CA ASP A 24 -26.13 -4.38 -4.51
C ASP A 24 -25.04 -4.25 -3.43
N GLY A 25 -23.76 -4.33 -3.81
CA GLY A 25 -22.61 -4.21 -2.91
C GLY A 25 -21.83 -2.91 -3.14
N GLU A 26 -20.96 -2.56 -2.20
CA GLU A 26 -20.06 -1.42 -2.39
C GLU A 26 -19.02 -1.70 -3.48
N ALA A 27 -18.64 -0.66 -4.22
CA ALA A 27 -17.50 -0.72 -5.12
C ALA A 27 -16.21 -0.94 -4.31
N THR A 28 -15.37 -1.86 -4.75
CA THR A 28 -14.08 -2.19 -4.16
C THR A 28 -12.97 -1.92 -5.16
N PHE A 29 -11.77 -1.67 -4.62
CA PHE A 29 -10.56 -1.60 -5.40
C PHE A 29 -9.45 -2.37 -4.71
N GLU A 30 -8.63 -3.03 -5.50
CA GLU A 30 -7.40 -3.69 -5.05
C GLU A 30 -6.22 -3.07 -5.81
N MET A 31 -5.11 -2.84 -5.12
CA MET A 31 -3.91 -2.25 -5.69
C MET A 31 -2.69 -3.02 -5.24
N SER A 32 -1.87 -3.45 -6.21
CA SER A 32 -0.57 -4.06 -5.95
C SER A 32 0.56 -3.09 -6.29
N LEU A 33 1.51 -2.97 -5.37
CA LEU A 33 2.68 -2.11 -5.51
C LEU A 33 3.96 -2.96 -5.48
N ALA A 34 4.93 -2.62 -6.30
CA ALA A 34 6.29 -3.15 -6.23
C ALA A 34 7.27 -2.04 -5.90
N SER A 35 8.30 -2.35 -5.11
CA SER A 35 9.38 -1.39 -4.86
C SER A 35 10.13 -1.10 -6.16
N ALA A 36 10.27 0.18 -6.49
CA ALA A 36 10.99 0.68 -7.66
C ALA A 36 12.34 1.32 -7.28
N GLY A 37 12.80 1.15 -6.04
CA GLY A 37 14.04 1.74 -5.58
C GLY A 37 14.46 1.30 -4.17
N ALA A 38 15.45 2.00 -3.62
CA ALA A 38 15.85 1.80 -2.23
C ALA A 38 14.74 2.29 -1.29
N LEU A 39 14.50 1.52 -0.22
CA LEU A 39 13.56 1.86 0.82
C LEU A 39 14.31 2.36 2.06
N SER A 40 13.72 3.32 2.75
CA SER A 40 14.17 3.79 4.06
C SER A 40 13.09 3.51 5.11
N PHE A 41 13.52 3.43 6.36
CA PHE A 41 12.62 3.19 7.49
C PHE A 41 12.95 4.16 8.62
N THR A 42 11.91 4.77 9.18
CA THR A 42 11.98 5.64 10.35
C THR A 42 11.08 5.06 11.43
N ALA A 43 11.67 4.65 12.57
CA ALA A 43 10.91 4.16 13.71
C ALA A 43 10.09 5.30 14.33
N LEU A 44 8.85 5.03 14.70
CA LEU A 44 8.10 5.93 15.57
C LEU A 44 8.59 5.69 17.00
N VAL A 45 9.15 6.74 17.61
CA VAL A 45 9.58 6.75 19.02
C VAL A 45 8.62 7.65 19.78
N ASP A 46 8.00 7.09 20.82
CA ASP A 46 7.28 7.86 21.84
C ASP A 46 8.22 8.70 22.70
#